data_AF-X0UNW1-F1
#
_entry.id   AF-X0UNW1-F1
#
_cell.length_a   1.000
_cell.length_b   1.000
_cell.length_c   1.000
_cell.angle_alpha   90.00
_cell.angle_beta   90.00
_cell.angle_gamma   90.00
#
_symmetry.space_group_name_H-M   'P 1'
#
loop_
_entity.id
_entity.type
_entity.pdbx_description
1 polymer ?
#
loop_
_entity_poly.entity_id
_entity_poly.type
_entity_poly.pdbx_seq_one_letter_code
_entity_poly.pdbx_strand_id
1 'polypeptide(L)'
;MERNIMRSISLILGFSLLMITDCGHKPEAGSAASPTGKEITTAASGPVRTAAVRGFYPGDSRAQLTAFLAGYHPPEDLPRPLHGAVLPHAGWMYSGQVAARTLACFKNSPGPETVVIFGTPHSMDTVSHALYHEGQWETPLGNLAVDSACGEAILAAAGD
;
A
#
# COMPACT_ATOMS: atom_id res chain seq x y z
N MET A 1 -17.65 8.71 -31.55
CA MET A 1 -16.72 7.56 -31.54
C MET A 1 -15.33 8.13 -31.38
N GLU A 2 -15.00 8.43 -30.13
CA GLU A 2 -13.97 9.37 -29.70
C GLU A 2 -12.59 8.71 -29.66
N ARG A 3 -11.61 9.37 -30.26
CA ARG A 3 -10.18 9.14 -30.02
C ARG A 3 -9.57 10.49 -29.61
N ASN A 4 -8.54 10.41 -28.77
CA ASN A 4 -7.59 11.46 -28.39
C ASN A 4 -7.89 12.18 -27.07
N ILE A 5 -7.76 11.43 -25.97
CA ILE A 5 -7.48 11.95 -24.64
C ILE A 5 -5.96 11.99 -24.47
N MET A 6 -5.35 13.15 -24.72
CA MET A 6 -4.10 13.55 -24.05
C MET A 6 -3.82 15.02 -24.30
N ARG A 7 -4.14 15.87 -23.32
CA ARG A 7 -3.45 17.15 -23.08
C ARG A 7 -3.43 17.43 -21.57
N SER A 8 -2.25 17.19 -21.00
CA SER A 8 -1.58 18.05 -20.02
C SER A 8 -2.34 18.44 -18.75
N ILE A 9 -2.11 17.68 -17.68
CA ILE A 9 -2.18 18.19 -16.31
C ILE A 9 -0.77 18.09 -15.71
N SER A 10 0.02 19.13 -15.94
CA SER A 10 1.16 19.47 -15.09
C SER A 10 0.59 20.13 -13.82
N LEU A 11 0.41 19.35 -12.76
CA LEU A 11 0.44 19.82 -11.38
C LEU A 11 0.61 18.61 -10.45
N ILE A 12 1.83 18.06 -10.35
CA ILE A 12 2.15 17.05 -9.33
C ILE A 12 2.82 17.78 -8.18
N LEU A 13 2.00 18.23 -7.24
CA LEU A 13 2.42 18.56 -5.88
C LEU A 13 2.11 17.35 -5.00
N GLY A 14 3.12 16.56 -4.64
CA GLY A 14 3.20 15.83 -3.37
C GLY A 14 2.06 14.89 -2.96
N PHE A 15 1.58 13.99 -3.83
CA PHE A 15 0.62 12.95 -3.42
C PHE A 15 1.15 11.55 -3.72
N SER A 16 1.40 10.76 -2.66
CA SER A 16 1.67 9.33 -2.77
C SER A 16 0.35 8.61 -2.99
N LEU A 17 0.19 8.03 -4.18
CA LEU A 17 -0.99 7.27 -4.58
C LEU A 17 -0.79 5.79 -4.19
N LEU A 18 -1.71 5.21 -3.44
CA LEU A 18 -1.76 3.77 -3.17
C LEU A 18 -2.85 3.18 -4.08
N MET A 19 -2.46 2.53 -5.18
CA MET A 19 -3.40 1.72 -5.97
C MET A 19 -3.27 0.26 -5.54
N ILE A 20 -4.38 -0.35 -5.11
CA ILE A 20 -4.46 -1.78 -4.86
C ILE A 20 -5.11 -2.38 -6.10
N THR A 21 -4.29 -2.88 -7.03
CA THR A 21 -4.77 -3.70 -8.13
C THR A 21 -4.73 -5.16 -7.71
N ASP A 22 -5.92 -5.77 -7.59
CA ASP A 22 -6.10 -7.22 -7.57
C ASP A 22 -5.67 -7.76 -8.95
N CYS A 23 -4.49 -8.37 -9.04
CA CYS A 23 -4.11 -9.13 -10.24
C CYS A 23 -4.90 -10.44 -10.22
N GLY A 24 -6.09 -10.39 -10.83
CA GLY A 24 -7.08 -11.46 -10.78
C GLY A 24 -6.52 -12.86 -11.06
N HIS A 25 -6.50 -13.68 -10.02
CA HIS A 25 -6.52 -15.13 -10.13
C HIS A 25 -7.99 -15.60 -10.05
N LYS A 26 -8.49 -16.23 -11.12
CA LYS A 26 -9.86 -16.79 -11.13
C LYS A 26 -9.96 -17.92 -10.08
N PRO A 27 -10.95 -17.90 -9.17
CA PRO A 27 -11.22 -19.07 -8.34
C PRO A 27 -11.94 -20.13 -9.16
N GLU A 28 -11.40 -21.36 -9.19
CA GLU A 28 -12.17 -22.52 -9.63
C GLU A 28 -13.31 -22.78 -8.63
N ALA A 29 -14.49 -23.12 -9.17
CA ALA A 29 -15.70 -23.33 -8.40
C ALA A 29 -15.57 -24.57 -7.49
N GLY A 30 -15.56 -24.34 -6.17
CA GLY A 30 -15.58 -25.41 -5.17
C GLY A 30 -16.05 -24.92 -3.81
N SER A 31 -17.29 -25.31 -3.45
CA SER A 31 -17.93 -25.39 -2.12
C SER A 31 -17.58 -24.37 -1.03
N ALA A 32 -18.61 -23.64 -0.58
CA ALA A 32 -18.61 -22.75 0.57
C ALA A 32 -18.02 -23.40 1.85
N ALA A 33 -16.94 -22.79 2.36
CA ALA A 33 -16.45 -22.98 3.71
C ALA A 33 -16.09 -21.62 4.34
N SER A 34 -16.44 -21.48 5.62
CA SER A 34 -16.29 -20.31 6.50
C SER A 34 -14.91 -19.63 6.43
N PRO A 35 -14.80 -18.28 6.57
CA PRO A 35 -13.52 -17.59 6.51
C PRO A 35 -12.76 -17.76 7.83
N THR A 36 -12.11 -18.91 8.02
CA THR A 36 -11.01 -19.03 8.95
C THR A 36 -9.80 -18.37 8.32
N GLY A 37 -9.35 -17.26 8.91
CA GLY A 37 -8.17 -16.51 8.45
C GLY A 37 -7.01 -17.44 8.21
N LYS A 38 -6.49 -17.43 6.98
CA LYS A 38 -5.22 -18.07 6.68
C LYS A 38 -4.14 -17.35 7.50
N GLU A 39 -3.50 -18.10 8.39
CA GLU A 39 -2.23 -17.71 8.99
C GLU A 39 -1.30 -17.19 7.89
N ILE A 40 -0.81 -15.95 8.06
CA ILE A 40 0.27 -15.41 7.24
C ILE A 40 1.55 -16.12 7.68
N THR A 41 1.73 -17.34 7.20
CA THR A 41 2.97 -18.10 7.37
C THR A 41 3.49 -18.46 6.00
N THR A 42 4.39 -17.66 5.45
CA THR A 42 5.57 -18.18 4.77
C THR A 42 6.67 -17.13 4.82
N ALA A 43 7.81 -17.49 5.42
CA ALA A 43 8.98 -16.65 5.52
C ALA A 43 9.49 -16.28 4.13
N ALA A 44 9.33 -15.02 3.72
CA ALA A 44 10.10 -14.50 2.59
C ALA A 44 11.58 -14.55 2.98
N SER A 45 12.39 -15.40 2.36
CA SER A 45 13.85 -15.31 2.47
C SER A 45 14.33 -14.23 1.51
N GLY A 46 15.26 -13.37 1.94
CA GLY A 46 15.78 -12.29 1.10
C GLY A 46 16.33 -11.12 1.92
N PRO A 47 16.97 -10.12 1.25
CA PRO A 47 17.49 -8.94 1.92
C PRO A 47 16.36 -8.13 2.56
N VAL A 48 16.61 -7.62 3.76
CA VAL A 48 15.71 -6.72 4.47
C VAL A 48 16.07 -5.28 4.14
N ARG A 49 15.16 -4.56 3.48
CA ARG A 49 15.27 -3.12 3.29
C ARG A 49 15.00 -2.42 4.62
N THR A 50 16.04 -1.78 5.17
CA THR A 50 15.96 -1.09 6.45
C THR A 50 15.15 0.21 6.35
N ALA A 51 14.49 0.58 7.45
CA ALA A 51 13.75 1.83 7.52
C ALA A 51 14.70 3.04 7.54
N ALA A 52 14.82 3.74 6.40
CA ALA A 52 15.77 4.85 6.23
C ALA A 52 15.40 6.13 7.00
N VAL A 53 14.13 6.33 7.34
CA VAL A 53 13.60 7.58 7.94
C VAL A 53 12.89 7.37 9.27
N ARG A 54 13.44 6.52 10.15
CA ARG A 54 12.83 6.21 11.47
C ARG A 54 12.48 7.44 12.31
N GLY A 55 13.27 8.52 12.20
CA GLY A 55 13.02 9.77 12.92
C GLY A 55 11.70 10.46 12.57
N PHE A 56 11.11 10.16 11.42
CA PHE A 56 9.80 10.69 11.00
C PHE A 56 8.64 10.02 11.75
N TYR A 57 8.90 8.88 12.36
CA TYR A 57 7.92 8.00 13.00
C TYR A 57 8.41 7.65 14.42
N PRO A 58 8.57 8.65 15.30
CA PRO A 58 9.17 8.44 16.62
C PRO A 58 8.26 7.60 17.51
N GLY A 59 8.82 6.90 18.50
CA GLY A 59 8.06 6.27 19.60
C GLY A 59 7.36 4.95 19.24
N ASP A 60 6.40 4.56 20.07
CA ASP A 60 5.62 3.32 19.90
C ASP A 60 4.55 3.49 18.83
N SER A 61 4.75 2.82 17.69
CA SER A 61 3.83 2.88 16.56
C SER A 61 2.43 2.32 16.87
N ARG A 62 2.31 1.28 17.71
CA ARG A 62 1.00 0.71 18.08
C ARG A 62 0.22 1.66 18.97
N ALA A 63 0.90 2.28 19.94
CA ALA A 63 0.28 3.27 20.82
C ALA A 63 -0.20 4.49 20.03
N GLN A 64 0.61 4.98 19.09
CA GLN A 64 0.22 6.12 18.24
C GLN A 64 -0.93 5.80 17.28
N LEU A 65 -0.94 4.62 16.66
CA LEU A 65 -2.08 4.18 15.84
C LEU A 65 -3.37 4.11 16.66
N THR A 66 -3.30 3.57 17.88
CA THR A 66 -4.44 3.57 18.81
C THR A 66 -4.93 4.98 19.08
N ALA A 67 -4.01 5.92 19.37
CA ALA A 67 -4.36 7.31 19.63
C ALA A 67 -4.96 8.02 18.39
N PHE A 68 -4.44 7.76 17.19
CA PHE A 68 -4.96 8.34 15.94
C PHE A 68 -6.37 7.87 15.60
N LEU A 69 -6.70 6.64 15.98
CA LEU A 69 -8.00 6.00 15.72
C LEU A 69 -9.01 6.19 16.87
N ALA A 70 -8.59 6.72 18.02
CA ALA A 70 -9.47 6.93 19.16
C ALA A 70 -10.67 7.83 18.77
N GLY A 71 -11.88 7.30 18.97
CA GLY A 71 -13.15 7.97 18.66
C GLY A 71 -13.45 8.15 17.16
N TYR A 72 -12.58 7.68 16.27
CA TYR A 72 -12.81 7.78 14.83
C TYR A 72 -13.66 6.63 14.31
N HIS A 73 -14.71 6.98 13.58
CA HIS A 73 -15.58 6.04 12.89
C HIS A 73 -15.52 6.36 11.39
N PRO A 74 -15.08 5.42 10.54
CA PRO A 74 -15.11 5.62 9.10
C PRO A 74 -16.54 5.87 8.60
N PRO A 75 -16.73 6.66 7.52
CA PRO A 75 -18.04 6.84 6.92
C PRO A 75 -18.64 5.51 6.46
N GLU A 76 -19.92 5.31 6.72
CA GLU A 76 -20.63 4.06 6.37
C GLU A 76 -21.04 4.01 4.90
N ASP A 77 -21.18 5.17 4.25
CA ASP A 77 -21.69 5.37 2.89
C ASP A 77 -20.61 5.33 1.79
N LEU A 78 -19.41 4.84 2.11
CA LEU A 78 -18.34 4.69 1.13
C LEU A 78 -18.68 3.60 0.09
N PRO A 79 -18.35 3.81 -1.20
CA PRO A 79 -18.48 2.78 -2.21
C PRO A 79 -17.60 1.57 -1.85
N ARG A 80 -18.11 0.36 -2.10
CA ARG A 80 -17.42 -0.90 -1.81
C ARG A 80 -17.37 -1.79 -3.06
N PRO A 81 -16.27 -2.53 -3.28
CA PRO A 81 -15.03 -2.53 -2.49
C PRO A 81 -14.20 -1.26 -2.72
N LEU A 82 -13.35 -0.91 -1.74
CA LEU A 82 -12.35 0.15 -1.91
C LEU A 82 -11.10 -0.44 -2.56
N HIS A 83 -10.63 0.18 -3.64
CA HIS A 83 -9.48 -0.31 -4.43
C HIS A 83 -8.19 0.50 -4.20
N GLY A 84 -8.23 1.57 -3.42
CA GLY A 84 -7.04 2.41 -3.26
C GLY A 84 -7.31 3.68 -2.48
N ALA A 85 -6.23 4.33 -2.05
CA ALA A 85 -6.27 5.57 -1.31
C ALA A 85 -5.07 6.45 -1.64
N VAL A 86 -5.18 7.74 -1.38
CA VAL A 86 -4.04 8.65 -1.41
C VAL A 86 -3.69 8.97 0.03
N LEU A 87 -2.42 8.79 0.40
CA LEU A 87 -1.97 8.98 1.78
C LEU A 87 -0.89 10.08 1.82
N PRO A 88 -0.92 10.96 2.82
CA PRO A 88 0.19 11.85 3.09
C PRO A 88 1.40 11.05 3.65
N HIS A 89 2.61 11.45 3.30
CA HIS A 89 3.85 10.76 3.70
C HIS A 89 4.81 11.61 4.55
N ALA A 90 4.33 12.71 5.13
CA ALA A 90 5.11 13.46 6.12
C ALA A 90 5.27 12.65 7.42
N GLY A 91 6.11 13.15 8.34
CA GLY A 91 6.26 12.52 9.66
C GLY A 91 4.94 12.43 10.43
N TRP A 92 4.80 11.42 11.29
CA TRP A 92 3.53 11.09 11.96
C TRP A 92 2.98 12.22 12.84
N MET A 93 3.86 13.09 13.36
CA MET A 93 3.46 14.30 14.06
C MET A 93 2.52 15.19 13.23
N TYR A 94 2.68 15.21 11.91
CA TYR A 94 1.90 16.07 11.01
C TYR A 94 0.78 15.32 10.30
N SER A 95 1.05 14.10 9.84
CA SER A 95 0.14 13.40 8.92
C SER A 95 -0.29 12.01 9.38
N GLY A 96 0.18 11.53 10.52
CA GLY A 96 -0.10 10.18 11.01
C GLY A 96 -1.60 9.93 11.22
N GLN A 97 -2.30 10.90 11.80
CA GLN A 97 -3.74 10.78 12.05
C GLN A 97 -4.56 10.67 10.75
N VAL A 98 -4.27 11.51 9.76
CA VAL A 98 -4.97 11.50 8.46
C VAL A 98 -4.73 10.17 7.74
N ALA A 99 -3.47 9.70 7.70
CA ALA A 99 -3.12 8.44 7.07
C ALA A 99 -3.81 7.24 7.74
N ALA A 100 -3.76 7.16 9.08
CA ALA A 100 -4.37 6.07 9.84
C ALA A 100 -5.89 6.01 9.65
N ARG A 101 -6.57 7.17 9.68
CA ARG A 101 -8.03 7.27 9.49
C ARG A 101 -8.46 6.91 8.08
N THR A 102 -7.66 7.27 7.08
CA THR A 102 -7.90 6.88 5.68
C THR A 102 -7.80 5.36 5.51
N LEU A 103 -6.77 4.74 6.09
CA LEU A 103 -6.62 3.28 6.07
C LEU A 103 -7.73 2.57 6.86
N ALA A 104 -8.23 3.15 7.95
CA ALA A 104 -9.33 2.58 8.71
C ALA A 104 -10.63 2.45 7.89
N CYS A 105 -10.81 3.24 6.83
CA CYS A 105 -11.93 3.09 5.91
C CYS A 105 -11.95 1.72 5.22
N PHE A 106 -10.80 1.04 5.08
CA PHE A 106 -10.70 -0.28 4.46
C PHE A 106 -11.12 -1.44 5.36
N LYS A 107 -11.36 -1.21 6.66
CA LYS A 107 -11.66 -2.28 7.64
C LYS A 107 -12.86 -3.17 7.24
N ASN A 108 -13.84 -2.59 6.54
CA ASN A 108 -15.05 -3.28 6.09
C ASN A 108 -14.99 -3.73 4.61
N SER A 109 -13.84 -3.59 3.96
CA SER A 109 -13.58 -4.19 2.65
C SER A 109 -12.84 -5.51 2.84
N PRO A 110 -13.03 -6.50 1.94
CA PRO A 110 -12.11 -7.63 1.86
C PRO A 110 -10.68 -7.09 1.78
N GLY A 111 -9.82 -7.53 2.71
CA GLY A 111 -8.43 -7.12 2.73
C GLY A 111 -7.72 -7.64 1.47
N PRO A 112 -6.88 -6.83 0.81
CA PRO A 112 -6.15 -7.31 -0.36
C PRO A 112 -5.09 -8.34 0.05
N GLU A 113 -4.83 -9.29 -0.84
CA GLU A 113 -3.70 -10.22 -0.68
C GLU A 113 -2.37 -9.47 -0.88
N THR A 114 -2.34 -8.54 -1.84
CA THR A 114 -1.15 -7.75 -2.21
C THR A 114 -1.48 -6.27 -2.28
N VAL A 115 -0.58 -5.44 -1.75
CA VAL A 115 -0.70 -3.97 -1.76
C VAL A 115 0.47 -3.38 -2.56
N VAL A 116 0.17 -2.56 -3.57
CA VAL A 116 1.18 -1.85 -4.38
C VAL A 116 1.28 -0.40 -3.94
N ILE A 117 2.45 0.00 -3.42
CA ILE A 117 2.71 1.35 -2.90
C ILE A 117 3.48 2.17 -3.92
N PHE A 118 2.89 3.26 -4.41
CA PHE A 118 3.58 4.22 -5.27
C PHE A 118 4.15 5.37 -4.42
N GLY A 119 5.45 5.61 -4.59
CA GLY A 119 6.14 6.75 -4.00
C GLY A 119 6.71 7.63 -5.09
N THR A 120 6.66 8.95 -4.88
CA THR A 120 7.40 9.90 -5.72
C THR A 120 8.86 9.92 -5.27
N PRO A 121 9.82 9.83 -6.20
CA PRO A 121 11.21 10.07 -5.84
C PRO A 121 11.39 11.54 -5.43
N HIS A 122 12.06 11.76 -4.30
CA HIS A 122 12.41 13.10 -3.82
C HIS A 122 13.86 13.48 -4.13
N SER A 123 14.60 12.57 -4.78
CA SER A 123 15.97 12.79 -5.25
C SER A 123 15.96 13.12 -6.73
N MET A 124 16.63 14.21 -7.10
CA MET A 124 16.64 14.75 -8.48
C MET A 124 17.30 13.81 -9.51
N ASP A 125 18.07 12.80 -9.06
CA ASP A 125 18.85 11.90 -9.92
C ASP A 125 18.19 10.53 -10.15
N THR A 126 16.87 10.42 -9.98
CA THR A 126 16.18 9.14 -10.09
C THR A 126 15.74 8.83 -11.52
N VAL A 127 15.95 7.56 -11.91
CA VAL A 127 15.41 6.91 -13.12
C VAL A 127 13.90 7.11 -13.23
N SER A 128 13.41 7.08 -14.48
CA SER A 128 12.01 7.31 -14.83
C SER A 128 11.02 6.54 -13.95
N HIS A 129 11.31 5.28 -13.60
CA HIS A 129 10.54 4.44 -12.67
C HIS A 129 11.45 3.39 -11.99
N ALA A 130 11.13 2.97 -10.77
CA ALA A 130 11.89 1.93 -10.05
C ALA A 130 10.96 1.02 -9.24
N LEU A 131 11.32 -0.27 -9.13
CA LEU A 131 10.56 -1.27 -8.38
C LEU A 131 11.48 -2.04 -7.43
N TYR A 132 11.04 -2.19 -6.18
CA TYR A 132 11.65 -3.11 -5.22
C TYR A 132 10.86 -4.42 -5.26
N HIS A 133 11.30 -5.37 -6.11
CA HIS A 133 10.48 -6.51 -6.53
C HIS A 133 10.58 -7.74 -5.62
N GLU A 134 11.56 -7.85 -4.73
CA GLU A 134 11.73 -9.02 -3.85
C GLU A 134 12.29 -8.67 -2.45
N GLY A 135 12.18 -9.61 -1.50
CA GLY A 135 12.74 -9.48 -0.15
C GLY A 135 11.74 -8.99 0.89
N GLN A 136 12.20 -8.17 1.84
CA GLN A 136 11.37 -7.67 2.93
C GLN A 136 11.56 -6.17 3.17
N TRP A 137 10.52 -5.51 3.69
CA TRP A 137 10.60 -4.16 4.24
C TRP A 137 10.53 -4.20 5.75
N GLU A 138 11.50 -3.58 6.39
CA GLU A 138 11.46 -3.38 7.82
C GLU A 138 10.39 -2.34 8.19
N THR A 139 9.53 -2.69 9.15
CA THR A 139 8.58 -1.73 9.75
C THR A 139 8.65 -1.80 11.27
N PRO A 140 8.23 -0.74 11.99
CA PRO A 140 8.12 -0.78 13.45
C PRO A 140 7.16 -1.86 14.00
N LEU A 141 6.28 -2.42 13.15
CA LEU A 141 5.32 -3.47 13.53
C LEU A 141 5.83 -4.89 13.23
N GLY A 142 7.01 -5.00 12.60
CA GLY A 142 7.58 -6.24 12.09
C GLY A 142 8.01 -6.10 10.63
N ASN A 143 8.72 -7.09 10.12
CA ASN A 143 9.07 -7.09 8.69
C ASN A 143 7.85 -7.46 7.85
N LEU A 144 7.72 -6.79 6.71
CA LEU A 144 6.69 -7.04 5.72
C LEU A 144 7.34 -7.69 4.49
N ALA A 145 6.82 -8.85 4.08
CA ALA A 145 7.28 -9.52 2.87
C ALA A 145 6.86 -8.74 1.62
N VAL A 146 7.75 -8.66 0.63
CA VAL A 146 7.41 -8.21 -0.71
C VAL A 146 6.81 -9.38 -1.47
N ASP A 147 5.71 -9.15 -2.18
CA ASP A 147 5.15 -10.13 -3.10
C ASP A 147 6.01 -10.21 -4.36
N SER A 148 6.98 -11.14 -4.34
CA SER A 148 7.89 -11.35 -5.47
C SER A 148 7.18 -11.78 -6.74
N ALA A 149 6.09 -12.55 -6.65
CA ALA A 149 5.37 -12.99 -7.85
C ALA A 149 4.71 -11.78 -8.56
N CYS A 150 4.10 -10.88 -7.80
CA CYS A 150 3.58 -9.61 -8.33
C CYS A 150 4.70 -8.72 -8.85
N GLY A 151 5.82 -8.61 -8.12
CA GLY A 151 7.00 -7.84 -8.54
C GLY A 151 7.55 -8.28 -9.89
N GLU A 152 7.77 -9.58 -10.07
CA GLU A 152 8.22 -10.17 -11.34
C GLU A 152 7.22 -9.94 -12.48
N ALA A 153 5.92 -10.06 -12.22
CA ALA A 153 4.90 -9.79 -13.23
C ALA A 153 4.91 -8.34 -13.71
N ILE A 154 5.18 -7.37 -12.82
CA ILE A 154 5.32 -5.96 -13.17
C ILE A 154 6.58 -5.74 -14.02
N LEU A 155 7.71 -6.34 -13.65
CA LEU A 155 8.95 -6.24 -14.44
C LEU A 155 8.76 -6.81 -15.85
N ALA A 156 8.16 -7.99 -15.96
CA ALA A 156 7.87 -8.62 -17.25
C ALA A 156 6.93 -7.77 -18.13
N ALA A 157 5.97 -7.08 -17.52
CA ALA A 157 5.03 -6.22 -18.24
C ALA A 157 5.61 -4.85 -18.64
N ALA A 158 6.64 -4.36 -17.94
CA ALA A 158 7.22 -3.04 -18.18
C ALA A 158 7.98 -2.94 -19.52
N GLY A 159 8.49 -4.06 -20.04
CA GLY A 159 9.36 -4.08 -21.22
C GLY A 159 10.72 -3.40 -20.97
N ASP A 160 11.64 -3.54 -21.93
CA ASP A 160 12.97 -2.89 -21.91
C ASP A 160 12.89 -1.37 -22.13
#